data_AF-A0A420Z9K9-F1
#
_entry.id   AF-A0A420Z9K9-F1
#
_cell.length_a   1.000
_cell.length_b   1.000
_cell.length_c   1.000
_cell.angle_alpha   90.00
_cell.angle_beta   90.00
_cell.angle_gamma   90.00
#
_symmetry.space_group_name_H-M   'P 1'
#
loop_
_entity.id
_entity.type
_entity.pdbx_description
1 polymer ?
#
loop_
_entity_poly.entity_id
_entity_poly.type
_entity_poly.pdbx_seq_one_letter_code
_entity_poly.pdbx_strand_id
1 'polypeptide(L)'
;MINVFVGDLVDIILNVGCDVSDSVVRKIKYRKPNGETGAWDAVLGDDPTKIESSNVVFDKAGQWEIQAYIESATLKSHGKIVYLLVKTHL
;
A
#
# COMPACT_ATOMS: atom_id res chain seq x y z
N MET A 1 -12.21 7.24 10.79
CA MET A 1 -11.26 8.05 10.00
C MET A 1 -9.93 7.94 10.71
N ILE A 2 -8.91 7.38 10.05
CA ILE A 2 -7.56 7.23 10.62
C ILE A 2 -6.78 8.52 10.34
N ASN A 3 -6.04 9.01 11.34
CA ASN A 3 -5.03 10.05 11.15
C ASN A 3 -3.67 9.37 11.00
N VAL A 4 -2.93 9.72 9.96
CA VAL A 4 -1.55 9.27 9.75
C VAL A 4 -0.64 10.49 9.80
N PHE A 5 0.48 10.39 10.52
CA PHE A 5 1.44 11.48 10.64
C PHE A 5 2.78 11.13 10.00
N VAL A 6 3.51 12.17 9.59
CA VAL A 6 4.85 12.03 9.04
C VAL A 6 5.78 11.39 10.07
N GLY A 7 6.54 10.39 9.64
CA GLY A 7 7.52 9.69 10.48
C GLY A 7 6.95 8.55 11.33
N ASP A 8 5.63 8.39 11.39
CA ASP A 8 5.01 7.25 12.08
C ASP A 8 5.29 5.95 11.31
N LEU A 9 5.47 4.87 12.08
CA LEU A 9 5.45 3.51 11.54
C LEU A 9 3.99 3.07 11.41
N VAL A 10 3.59 2.76 10.19
CA VAL A 10 2.21 2.38 9.86
C VAL A 10 2.21 1.01 9.20
N ASP A 11 1.25 0.17 9.57
CA ASP A 11 0.97 -1.05 8.85
C ASP A 11 -0.13 -0.78 7.81
N ILE A 12 0.15 -1.09 6.54
CA ILE A 12 -0.84 -1.00 5.47
C ILE A 12 -1.34 -2.40 5.16
N ILE A 13 -2.66 -2.59 5.26
CA ILE A 13 -3.34 -3.81 4.85
C ILE A 13 -4.36 -3.45 3.78
N LEU A 14 -4.20 -4.02 2.58
CA LEU A 14 -5.12 -3.82 1.45
C LEU A 14 -5.86 -5.12 1.15
N ASN A 15 -7.19 -5.06 1.14
CA ASN A 15 -8.02 -6.13 0.59
C ASN A 15 -8.08 -5.98 -0.94
N VAL A 16 -7.61 -6.99 -1.66
CA VAL A 16 -7.56 -7.02 -3.13
C VAL A 16 -8.79 -7.67 -3.77
N GLY A 17 -9.71 -8.21 -2.97
CA GLY A 17 -11.03 -8.67 -3.39
C GLY A 17 -11.07 -10.04 -4.08
N CYS A 18 -9.92 -10.68 -4.29
CA CYS A 18 -9.80 -12.03 -4.81
C CYS A 18 -8.66 -12.77 -4.11
N ASP A 19 -8.66 -14.09 -4.18
CA ASP A 19 -7.56 -14.90 -3.69
C ASP A 19 -6.29 -14.59 -4.49
N VAL A 20 -5.20 -14.26 -3.79
CA VAL A 20 -3.88 -13.96 -4.37
C VAL A 20 -2.79 -14.85 -3.79
N SER A 21 -3.14 -16.02 -3.27
CA SER A 21 -2.19 -17.01 -2.73
C SER A 21 -1.15 -17.44 -3.76
N ASP A 22 -1.56 -17.58 -5.02
CA ASP A 22 -0.70 -18.00 -6.13
C ASP A 22 0.13 -16.86 -6.76
N SER A 23 -0.02 -15.62 -6.27
CA SER A 23 0.78 -14.50 -6.78
C SER A 23 2.24 -14.61 -6.34
N VAL A 24 3.14 -14.36 -7.30
CA VAL A 24 4.60 -14.45 -7.10
C VAL A 24 5.14 -13.13 -6.57
N VAL A 25 4.54 -12.02 -7.01
CA VAL A 25 4.93 -10.67 -6.59
C VAL A 25 3.70 -9.96 -6.03
N ARG A 26 3.86 -9.37 -4.85
CA ARG A 26 2.87 -8.53 -4.18
C ARG A 26 3.56 -7.24 -3.76
N LYS A 27 3.02 -6.11 -4.19
CA LYS A 27 3.56 -4.78 -3.86
C LYS A 27 2.45 -3.81 -3.54
N ILE A 28 2.76 -2.83 -2.71
CA ILE A 28 1.92 -1.66 -2.47
C ILE A 28 2.63 -0.48 -3.12
N LYS A 29 2.14 -0.07 -4.29
CA LYS A 29 2.64 1.10 -5.02
C LYS A 29 2.14 2.36 -4.36
N TYR A 30 2.95 3.40 -4.39
CA TYR A 30 2.56 4.70 -3.87
C TYR A 30 3.01 5.84 -4.78
N ARG A 31 2.27 6.94 -4.70
CA ARG A 31 2.68 8.26 -5.19
C ARG A 31 2.62 9.24 -4.03
N LYS A 32 3.75 9.90 -3.80
CA LYS A 32 3.89 10.96 -2.81
C LYS A 32 3.19 12.24 -3.25
N PRO A 33 2.92 13.18 -2.33
CA PRO A 33 2.33 14.49 -2.66
C PRO A 33 3.16 15.31 -3.65
N ASN A 34 4.48 15.09 -3.71
CA ASN A 34 5.37 15.77 -4.65
C ASN A 34 5.49 15.05 -6.02
N GLY A 35 4.72 14.00 -6.25
CA GLY A 35 4.70 13.23 -7.50
C GLY A 35 5.72 12.09 -7.58
N GLU A 36 6.65 11.98 -6.62
CA GLU A 36 7.55 10.82 -6.55
C GLU A 36 6.75 9.53 -6.40
N THR A 37 7.13 8.50 -7.14
CA THR A 37 6.50 7.19 -7.07
C THR A 37 7.45 6.15 -6.50
N GLY A 38 6.91 5.17 -5.79
CA GLY A 38 7.66 4.02 -5.34
C GLY A 38 6.75 2.82 -5.08
N ALA A 39 7.32 1.80 -4.47
CA ALA A 39 6.57 0.64 -4.04
C ALA A 39 7.20 0.03 -2.79
N TRP A 40 6.36 -0.42 -1.87
CA TRP A 40 6.75 -1.30 -0.79
C TRP A 40 6.49 -2.75 -1.20
N ASP A 41 7.36 -3.66 -0.81
CA ASP A 41 7.07 -5.08 -0.90
C ASP A 41 5.99 -5.44 0.11
N ALA A 42 5.11 -6.35 -0.29
CA ALA A 42 4.00 -6.79 0.53
C ALA A 42 4.00 -8.31 0.67
N VAL A 43 3.53 -8.79 1.82
CA VAL A 43 3.32 -10.21 2.09
C VAL A 43 1.83 -10.53 2.01
N LEU A 44 1.50 -11.82 1.89
CA LEU A 44 0.12 -12.27 2.03
C LEU A 44 -0.27 -12.13 3.51
N GLY A 45 -1.41 -11.50 3.79
CA GLY A 45 -1.93 -11.43 5.16
C GLY A 45 -2.57 -12.75 5.59
N ASP A 46 -3.18 -12.75 6.77
CA ASP A 46 -3.90 -13.92 7.33
C ASP A 46 -5.08 -14.40 6.46
N ASP A 47 -5.58 -13.53 5.58
CA ASP A 47 -6.64 -13.81 4.63
C ASP A 47 -6.05 -13.79 3.22
N PRO A 48 -6.29 -14.81 2.37
CA PRO A 48 -5.72 -14.90 1.03
C PRO A 48 -6.14 -13.75 0.10
N THR A 49 -7.12 -12.95 0.50
CA THR A 49 -7.59 -11.74 -0.20
C THR A 49 -6.92 -10.45 0.29
N LYS A 50 -5.96 -10.53 1.21
CA LYS A 50 -5.27 -9.37 1.79
C LYS A 50 -3.77 -9.43 1.54
N ILE A 51 -3.21 -8.27 1.27
CA ILE A 51 -1.76 -8.07 1.25
C ILE A 51 -1.39 -6.99 2.27
N GLU A 52 -0.22 -7.13 2.88
CA GLU A 52 0.22 -6.24 3.93
C GLU A 52 1.69 -5.81 3.79
N SER A 53 1.99 -4.58 4.19
CA SER A 53 3.34 -4.07 4.35
C SER A 53 3.43 -3.37 5.69
N SER A 54 4.29 -3.89 6.57
CA SER A 54 4.44 -3.41 7.94
C SER A 54 5.53 -2.36 8.06
N ASN A 55 5.40 -1.51 9.09
CA ASN A 55 6.42 -0.50 9.43
C ASN A 55 6.76 0.46 8.27
N VAL A 56 5.78 0.77 7.41
CA VAL A 56 6.01 1.77 6.37
C VAL A 56 6.06 3.17 6.98
N VAL A 57 6.89 4.03 6.40
CA VAL A 57 7.05 5.42 6.84
C VAL A 57 6.55 6.35 5.76
N PHE A 58 5.65 7.25 6.14
CA PHE A 58 5.26 8.38 5.30
C PHE A 58 6.19 9.55 5.59
N ASP A 59 7.05 9.90 4.62
CA ASP A 59 8.12 10.88 4.77
C ASP A 59 7.70 12.32 4.41
N LYS A 60 6.48 12.50 3.90
CA LYS A 60 5.96 13.80 3.45
C LYS A 60 4.51 13.97 3.88
N ALA A 61 4.18 15.16 4.36
CA ALA A 61 2.81 15.56 4.60
C ALA A 61 2.08 15.85 3.28
N GLY A 62 0.77 15.61 3.25
CA GLY A 62 -0.08 15.83 2.09
C GLY A 62 -0.85 14.57 1.67
N GLN A 63 -1.46 14.64 0.48
CA GLN A 63 -2.24 13.53 -0.07
C GLN A 63 -1.34 12.51 -0.76
N TRP A 64 -1.33 11.29 -0.26
CA TRP A 64 -0.69 10.13 -0.87
C TRP A 64 -1.70 9.31 -1.66
N GLU A 65 -1.26 8.75 -2.78
CA GLU A 65 -2.00 7.75 -3.53
C GLU A 65 -1.36 6.39 -3.27
N ILE A 66 -2.16 5.39 -2.92
CA ILE A 66 -1.69 4.03 -2.63
C ILE A 66 -2.49 3.04 -3.48
N GLN A 67 -1.81 2.06 -4.06
CA GLN A 67 -2.43 1.07 -4.95
C GLN A 67 -1.82 -0.31 -4.75
N ALA A 68 -2.66 -1.33 -4.58
CA ALA A 68 -2.23 -2.72 -4.61
C ALA A 68 -1.75 -3.12 -6.02
N TYR A 69 -0.66 -3.87 -6.09
CA TYR A 69 -0.16 -4.50 -7.30
C TYR A 69 0.17 -5.96 -7.02
N ILE A 70 -0.36 -6.83 -7.87
CA ILE A 70 -0.07 -8.26 -7.82
C ILE A 70 0.42 -8.72 -9.19
N GLU A 71 1.31 -9.69 -9.19
CA GLU A 71 1.76 -10.37 -10.39
C GLU A 71 1.89 -11.87 -10.14
N SER A 72 1.25 -12.65 -11.01
CA SER A 72 1.39 -14.10 -11.12
C SER A 72 2.04 -14.44 -12.47
N ALA A 73 2.26 -15.74 -12.72
CA ALA A 73 2.88 -16.20 -13.97
C ALA A 73 2.14 -15.73 -15.24
N THR A 74 0.83 -15.48 -15.15
CA THR A 74 -0.02 -15.15 -16.30
C THR A 74 -0.73 -13.81 -16.18
N LEU A 75 -0.74 -13.18 -15.01
CA LEU A 75 -1.53 -11.98 -14.75
C LEU A 75 -0.72 -10.93 -14.01
N LYS A 76 -0.78 -9.68 -14.51
CA LYS A 76 -0.40 -8.48 -13.77
C LYS A 76 -1.67 -7.69 -13.50
N SER A 77 -1.97 -7.42 -12.23
CA SER A 77 -3.21 -6.74 -11.85
C SER A 77 -2.92 -5.58 -10.90
N HIS A 78 -3.74 -4.54 -11.03
CA HIS A 78 -3.68 -3.32 -10.26
C HIS A 78 -5.03 -3.10 -9.56
N GLY A 79 -4.99 -2.89 -8.24
CA GLY A 79 -6.17 -2.57 -7.46
C GLY A 79 -6.65 -1.14 -7.66
N LYS A 80 -7.70 -0.76 -6.92
CA LYS A 80 -8.17 0.62 -6.87
C LYS A 80 -7.15 1.51 -6.13
N ILE A 81 -7.02 2.77 -6.57
CA ILE A 81 -6.24 3.77 -5.86
C ILE A 81 -7.01 4.26 -4.63
N VAL A 82 -6.33 4.28 -3.49
CA VAL A 82 -6.81 4.85 -2.23
C VAL A 82 -6.02 6.13 -1.95
N TYR A 83 -6.74 7.17 -1.51
CA TYR A 83 -6.14 8.44 -1.12
C TYR A 83 -6.01 8.51 0.39
N LEU A 84 -4.81 8.80 0.89
CA LEU A 84 -4.49 8.92 2.31
C LEU A 84 -3.94 10.32 2.59
N LEU A 85 -4.55 11.04 3.52
CA LEU A 85 -4.03 12.34 3.96
C LEU A 85 -3.06 12.14 5.13
N VAL A 86 -1.78 12.46 4.92
CA VAL A 86 -0.72 12.43 5.94
C VAL A 86 -0.52 13.84 6.49
N LYS A 87 -0.48 13.97 7.82
CA LYS A 87 -0.38 15.24 8.56
C LYS A 87 0.98 15.38 9.24
N THR A 88 1.31 16.58 9.70
CA THR A 88 2.43 16.80 10.63
C THR A 88 1.94 16.69 12.08
N HIS A 89 2.82 16.28 12.98
CA HIS A 89 2.58 16.40 14.41
C HIS A 89 2.36 17.88 14.80
N LEU A 90 1.61 18.09 15.88
CA LEU A 90 1.36 19.42 16.46
C LEU A 90 2.56 19.92 17.27
#